data_AF-A0A3Q0JM49-F1
#
_entry.id   AF-A0A3Q0JM49-F1
#
_cell.length_a   1.000
_cell.length_b   1.000
_cell.length_c   1.000
_cell.angle_alpha   90.00
_cell.angle_beta   90.00
_cell.angle_gamma   90.00
#
_symmetry.space_group_name_H-M   'P 1'
#
loop_
_entity.id
_entity.type
_entity.pdbx_description
1 polymer ?
#
loop_
_entity_poly.entity_id
_entity_poly.type
_entity_poly.pdbx_seq_one_letter_code
_entity_poly.pdbx_strand_id
1 'polypeptide(L)'
;RVYGPRGCGKTTLVNQYVKTLGYIVEPIALYQDMTARDLLQQRSTKQDGDTVWQNSALVNAALSGHLAVLDGLHRVHASTLCVLQRLVHDRELQLYDGTRLLRHDRYDALLESKQGQSIPGVLRIHPDFRILATAESPSVGKNKITDKLLQLLGRPRDYIQLH
;
A
#
# COMPACT_ATOMS: atom_id res chain seq x y z
N ARG A 1 9.31 14.40 0.10
CA ARG A 1 9.97 13.46 1.04
C ARG A 1 9.98 14.15 2.41
N VAL A 2 9.45 13.54 3.48
CA VAL A 2 9.32 14.22 4.79
C VAL A 2 10.06 13.38 5.84
N TYR A 3 11.13 13.94 6.42
CA TYR A 3 11.97 13.30 7.44
C TYR A 3 11.94 14.05 8.76
N GLY A 4 12.24 13.33 9.85
CA GLY A 4 12.62 13.91 11.14
C GLY A 4 12.09 13.13 12.36
N PRO A 5 12.30 13.67 13.57
CA PRO A 5 12.21 12.93 14.84
C PRO A 5 10.78 12.44 15.17
N ARG A 6 10.66 11.48 16.10
CA ARG A 6 9.35 11.05 16.64
C ARG A 6 8.59 12.26 17.23
N GLY A 7 7.27 12.26 17.09
CA GLY A 7 6.38 13.19 17.80
C GLY A 7 6.23 14.60 17.21
N CYS A 8 6.93 14.97 16.13
CA CYS A 8 6.82 16.32 15.54
C CYS A 8 5.69 16.46 14.48
N GLY A 9 4.67 15.59 14.52
CA GLY A 9 3.44 15.79 13.76
C GLY A 9 3.52 15.60 12.24
N LYS A 10 4.57 14.97 11.69
CA LYS A 10 4.72 14.81 10.22
C LYS A 10 3.59 14.02 9.57
N THR A 11 3.18 12.91 10.17
CA THR A 11 2.03 12.13 9.69
C THR A 11 0.75 12.96 9.74
N THR A 12 0.57 13.76 10.80
CA THR A 12 -0.56 14.69 10.93
C THR A 12 -0.55 15.79 9.87
N LEU A 13 0.61 16.38 9.59
CA LEU A 13 0.78 17.45 8.60
C LEU A 13 0.59 16.93 7.17
N VAL A 14 1.15 15.76 6.86
CA VAL A 14 0.92 15.08 5.57
C VAL A 14 -0.56 14.75 5.41
N ASN A 15 -1.20 14.21 6.44
CA ASN A 15 -2.63 13.88 6.39
C ASN A 15 -3.51 15.12 6.23
N GLN A 16 -3.17 16.24 6.90
CA GLN A 16 -3.87 17.51 6.71
C GLN A 16 -3.67 18.06 5.30
N TYR A 17 -2.42 18.14 4.82
CA TYR A 17 -2.10 18.66 3.50
C TYR A 17 -2.78 17.86 2.38
N VAL A 18 -2.75 16.54 2.48
CA VAL A 18 -3.34 15.68 1.44
C VAL A 18 -4.88 15.72 1.47
N LYS A 19 -5.50 15.85 2.64
CA LYS A 19 -6.94 16.11 2.75
C LYS A 19 -7.32 17.44 2.10
N THR A 20 -6.51 18.49 2.27
CA THR A 20 -6.75 19.78 1.61
C THR A 20 -6.63 19.68 0.09
N LEU A 21 -5.79 18.78 -0.43
CA LEU A 21 -5.68 18.49 -1.86
C LEU A 21 -6.82 17.60 -2.42
N GLY A 22 -7.83 17.26 -1.60
CA GLY A 22 -9.02 16.53 -2.03
C GLY A 22 -8.86 15.01 -2.10
N TYR A 23 -7.72 14.46 -1.66
CA TYR A 23 -7.55 13.02 -1.59
C TYR A 23 -8.22 12.44 -0.35
N ILE A 24 -8.94 11.32 -0.52
CA ILE A 24 -9.37 10.48 0.59
C ILE A 24 -8.14 9.70 1.05
N VAL A 25 -7.79 9.84 2.34
CA VAL A 25 -6.61 9.24 2.93
C VAL A 25 -7.00 8.02 3.76
N GLU A 26 -6.35 6.90 3.47
CA GLU A 26 -6.48 5.64 4.20
C GLU A 26 -5.20 5.39 5.03
N PRO A 27 -5.19 5.70 6.33
CA PRO A 27 -4.02 5.48 7.18
C PRO A 27 -3.88 4.00 7.55
N ILE A 28 -2.67 3.46 7.41
CA ILE A 28 -2.36 2.04 7.67
C ILE A 28 -1.13 1.97 8.57
N ALA A 29 -1.35 1.61 9.83
CA ALA A 29 -0.29 1.43 10.81
C ALA A 29 0.39 0.06 10.62
N LEU A 30 1.69 0.09 10.36
CA LEU A 30 2.53 -1.10 10.20
C LEU A 30 3.22 -1.43 11.53
N TYR A 31 3.14 -2.70 11.94
CA TYR A 31 3.72 -3.22 13.18
C TYR A 31 4.56 -4.47 12.93
N GLN A 32 5.40 -4.83 13.90
CA GLN A 32 6.46 -5.82 13.72
C GLN A 32 5.97 -7.20 13.28
N ASP A 33 4.89 -7.68 13.90
CA ASP A 33 4.32 -9.00 13.63
C ASP A 33 3.25 -9.00 12.52
N MET A 34 3.16 -7.91 11.75
CA MET A 34 2.19 -7.81 10.65
C MET A 34 2.56 -8.75 9.50
N THR A 35 1.57 -9.49 9.03
CA THR A 35 1.72 -10.45 7.94
C THR A 35 1.12 -9.94 6.63
N ALA A 36 1.41 -10.64 5.52
CA ALA A 36 0.75 -10.41 4.24
C ALA A 36 -0.78 -10.53 4.34
N ARG A 37 -1.30 -11.35 5.26
CA ARG A 37 -2.74 -11.51 5.49
C ARG A 37 -3.37 -10.23 5.99
N ASP A 38 -2.73 -9.56 6.94
CA ASP A 38 -3.21 -8.29 7.50
C ASP A 38 -3.22 -7.17 6.45
N LEU A 39 -2.25 -7.18 5.54
CA LEU A 39 -2.16 -6.22 4.45
C LEU A 39 -3.08 -6.51 3.28
N LEU A 40 -3.57 -7.74 3.10
CA LEU A 40 -4.35 -8.13 1.93
C LEU A 40 -5.79 -8.46 2.29
N GLN A 41 -6.00 -9.58 2.99
CA GLN A 41 -7.32 -10.05 3.36
C GLN A 41 -7.27 -10.80 4.68
N GLN A 42 -8.14 -10.42 5.60
CA GLN A 42 -8.31 -11.11 6.87
C GLN A 42 -9.54 -12.00 6.82
N ARG A 43 -9.57 -13.03 7.67
CA ARG A 43 -10.79 -13.82 7.89
C ARG A 43 -11.64 -13.07 8.90
N SER A 44 -12.90 -12.86 8.55
CA SER A 44 -13.90 -12.27 9.42
C SER A 44 -15.04 -13.26 9.58
N THR A 45 -15.51 -13.44 10.81
CA THR A 45 -16.66 -14.29 11.09
C THR A 45 -17.90 -13.42 11.10
N LYS A 46 -18.87 -13.75 10.26
CA LYS A 46 -20.18 -13.11 10.23
C LYS A 46 -21.01 -13.54 11.44
N GLN A 47 -22.12 -12.82 11.68
CA GLN A 47 -23.04 -13.12 12.77
C GLN A 47 -23.71 -14.51 12.64
N ASP A 48 -23.73 -15.07 11.44
CA ASP A 48 -24.24 -16.41 11.11
C ASP A 48 -23.22 -17.54 11.39
N GLY A 49 -21.99 -17.22 11.78
CA GLY A 49 -20.91 -18.19 12.02
C GLY A 49 -20.05 -18.51 10.79
N ASP A 50 -20.40 -17.99 9.61
CA ASP A 50 -19.62 -18.21 8.39
C ASP A 50 -18.35 -17.35 8.38
N THR A 51 -17.26 -17.94 7.90
CA THR A 51 -15.98 -17.22 7.75
C THR A 51 -15.83 -16.68 6.33
N VAL A 52 -15.79 -15.36 6.21
CA VAL A 52 -15.59 -14.68 4.93
C VAL A 52 -14.21 -14.02 4.85
N TRP A 53 -13.73 -13.85 3.64
CA TRP A 53 -12.58 -12.99 3.37
C TRP A 53 -13.01 -11.53 3.39
N GLN A 54 -12.30 -10.72 4.15
CA GLN A 54 -12.51 -9.28 4.24
C GLN A 54 -11.27 -8.56 3.74
N ASN A 55 -11.44 -7.66 2.78
CA ASN A 55 -10.37 -6.83 2.25
C ASN A 55 -9.78 -5.92 3.33
N SER A 56 -8.46 -5.80 3.34
CA SER A 56 -7.75 -4.84 4.18
C SER A 56 -8.01 -3.40 3.72
N ALA A 57 -7.64 -2.44 4.56
CA ALA A 57 -7.62 -1.02 4.21
C ALA A 57 -6.76 -0.75 2.95
N LEU A 58 -5.63 -1.45 2.79
CA LEU A 58 -4.76 -1.29 1.62
C LEU A 58 -5.46 -1.69 0.32
N VAL A 59 -6.17 -2.83 0.35
CA VAL A 59 -6.90 -3.33 -0.83
C VAL A 59 -8.07 -2.42 -1.15
N ASN A 60 -8.83 -1.98 -0.14
CA ASN A 60 -9.95 -1.05 -0.34
C ASN A 60 -9.47 0.30 -0.91
N ALA A 61 -8.34 0.83 -0.42
CA ALA A 61 -7.73 2.03 -0.97
C ALA A 61 -7.31 1.84 -2.44
N ALA A 62 -6.75 0.67 -2.79
CA ALA A 62 -6.35 0.35 -4.16
C ALA A 62 -7.54 0.28 -5.12
N LEU A 63 -8.68 -0.26 -4.67
CA LEU A 63 -9.90 -0.34 -5.46
C LEU A 63 -10.63 1.02 -5.57
N SER A 64 -10.56 1.85 -4.53
CA SER A 64 -11.30 3.13 -4.45
C SER A 64 -10.48 4.33 -4.93
N GLY A 65 -9.19 4.16 -5.22
CA GLY A 65 -8.32 5.27 -5.63
C GLY A 65 -7.88 6.19 -4.50
N HIS A 66 -7.95 5.73 -3.26
CA HIS A 66 -7.54 6.52 -2.10
C HIS A 66 -6.01 6.59 -2.00
N LEU A 67 -5.49 7.55 -1.22
CA LEU A 67 -4.08 7.55 -0.82
C LEU A 67 -3.90 6.63 0.38
N ALA A 68 -3.19 5.52 0.21
CA ALA A 68 -2.75 4.69 1.33
C ALA A 68 -1.51 5.31 2.00
N VAL A 69 -1.60 5.62 3.29
CA VAL A 69 -0.49 6.13 4.10
C VAL A 69 0.04 5.02 4.99
N LEU A 70 1.17 4.42 4.62
CA LEU A 70 1.83 3.34 5.34
C LEU A 70 2.78 3.91 6.40
N ASP A 71 2.42 3.77 7.68
CA ASP A 71 3.25 4.27 8.78
C ASP A 71 4.01 3.15 9.49
N GLY A 72 5.35 3.20 9.46
CA GLY A 72 6.19 2.23 10.16
C GLY A 72 6.76 1.13 9.28
N LEU A 73 7.08 1.41 8.02
CA LEU A 73 7.60 0.42 7.05
C LEU A 73 8.87 -0.31 7.51
N HIS A 74 9.65 0.31 8.40
CA HIS A 74 10.86 -0.28 8.99
C HIS A 74 10.59 -1.37 10.03
N ARG A 75 9.35 -1.47 10.53
CA ARG A 75 8.97 -2.42 11.59
C ARG A 75 8.62 -3.79 11.04
N VAL A 76 8.04 -3.84 9.84
CA VAL A 76 7.49 -5.08 9.26
C VAL A 76 8.57 -6.02 8.75
N HIS A 77 8.26 -7.31 8.79
CA HIS A 77 9.15 -8.36 8.29
C HIS A 77 9.35 -8.27 6.77
N ALA A 78 10.50 -8.77 6.30
CA ALA A 78 10.87 -8.75 4.88
C ALA A 78 9.85 -9.44 3.96
N SER A 79 9.23 -10.54 4.42
CA SER A 79 8.18 -11.22 3.66
C SER A 79 6.95 -10.33 3.40
N THR A 80 6.56 -9.53 4.38
CA THR A 80 5.46 -8.56 4.28
C THR A 80 5.85 -7.40 3.35
N LEU A 81 7.11 -6.95 3.40
CA LEU A 81 7.64 -5.95 2.47
C LEU A 81 7.60 -6.39 1.01
N CYS A 82 7.81 -7.69 0.71
CA CYS A 82 7.72 -8.21 -0.65
C CYS A 82 6.34 -7.99 -1.28
N VAL A 83 5.27 -8.10 -0.49
CA VAL A 83 3.90 -7.83 -0.96
C VAL A 83 3.73 -6.35 -1.33
N LEU A 84 4.21 -5.46 -0.46
CA LEU A 84 4.20 -4.02 -0.73
C LEU A 84 5.04 -3.67 -1.96
N GLN A 85 6.19 -4.34 -2.15
CA GLN A 85 7.04 -4.14 -3.32
C GLN A 85 6.30 -4.46 -4.63
N ARG A 86 5.56 -5.57 -4.70
CA ARG A 86 4.76 -5.92 -5.89
C ARG A 86 3.68 -4.89 -6.19
N LEU A 87 3.00 -4.39 -5.16
CA LEU A 87 2.00 -3.33 -5.33
C LEU A 87 2.61 -1.99 -5.78
N VAL A 88 3.81 -1.67 -5.30
CA VAL A 88 4.52 -0.43 -5.65
C VAL A 88 5.04 -0.46 -7.06
N HIS A 89 5.72 -1.54 -7.45
CA HIS A 89 6.37 -1.65 -8.76
C HIS A 89 5.43 -2.10 -9.84
N ASP A 90 4.84 -3.28 -9.66
CA ASP A 90 4.05 -3.93 -10.70
C ASP A 90 2.61 -3.38 -10.70
N ARG A 91 2.17 -2.78 -9.58
CA ARG A 91 0.75 -2.47 -9.31
C ARG A 91 -0.08 -3.73 -9.48
N GLU A 92 0.34 -4.78 -8.78
CA GLU A 92 -0.37 -6.06 -8.78
C GLU A 92 -0.42 -6.64 -7.36
N LEU A 93 -1.53 -7.29 -7.02
CA LEU A 93 -1.68 -8.07 -5.79
C LEU A 93 -2.40 -9.38 -6.08
N GLN A 94 -1.99 -10.44 -5.41
CA GLN A 94 -2.72 -11.69 -5.35
C GLN A 94 -3.41 -11.77 -3.98
N LEU A 95 -4.73 -11.88 -3.98
CA LEU A 95 -5.53 -12.01 -2.77
C LEU A 95 -5.72 -13.49 -2.39
N TYR A 96 -6.11 -13.73 -1.15
CA TYR A 96 -6.25 -15.08 -0.57
C TYR A 96 -7.55 -15.78 -0.99
N ASP A 97 -8.55 -15.03 -1.42
CA ASP A 97 -9.79 -15.56 -2.02
C ASP A 97 -9.60 -16.01 -3.48
N GLY A 98 -8.38 -15.88 -4.04
CA GLY A 98 -8.06 -16.22 -5.43
C GLY A 98 -8.13 -15.03 -6.39
N THR A 99 -8.67 -13.90 -5.95
CA THR A 99 -8.77 -12.68 -6.75
C THR A 99 -7.40 -12.04 -6.97
N ARG A 100 -7.18 -11.44 -8.14
CA ARG A 100 -5.97 -10.68 -8.46
C ARG A 100 -6.31 -9.24 -8.77
N LEU A 101 -5.59 -8.30 -8.15
CA LEU A 101 -5.64 -6.89 -8.54
C LEU A 101 -4.57 -6.62 -9.60
N LEU A 102 -4.96 -5.94 -10.67
CA LEU A 102 -4.08 -5.53 -11.76
C LEU A 102 -4.10 -4.02 -11.95
N ARG A 103 -2.97 -3.49 -12.41
CA ARG A 103 -2.86 -2.10 -12.85
C ARG A 103 -3.94 -1.78 -13.89
N HIS A 104 -4.52 -0.59 -13.81
CA HIS A 104 -5.59 -0.14 -14.69
C HIS A 104 -5.30 -0.35 -16.19
N ASP A 105 -4.13 0.05 -16.69
CA ASP A 105 -3.71 -0.12 -18.08
C ASP A 105 -3.72 -1.59 -18.55
N ARG A 106 -3.20 -2.51 -17.72
CA ARG A 106 -3.18 -3.95 -18.00
C ARG A 106 -4.58 -4.55 -17.93
N TYR A 107 -5.38 -4.11 -16.98
CA TYR A 107 -6.77 -4.54 -16.86
C TYR A 107 -7.57 -4.13 -18.10
N ASP A 108 -7.42 -2.87 -18.53
CA ASP A 108 -8.13 -2.29 -19.67
C ASP A 108 -7.72 -3.03 -20.97
N ALA A 109 -6.42 -3.32 -21.16
CA ALA A 109 -5.94 -4.13 -22.29
C ALA A 109 -6.48 -5.59 -22.28
N LEU A 110 -6.60 -6.21 -21.10
CA LEU A 110 -7.20 -7.54 -21.00
C LEU A 110 -8.71 -7.50 -21.31
N LEU A 111 -9.40 -6.45 -20.86
CA LEU A 111 -10.83 -6.27 -21.12
C LEU A 111 -11.10 -6.12 -22.63
N GLU A 112 -10.26 -5.35 -23.33
CA GLU A 112 -10.29 -5.23 -24.79
C GLU A 112 -10.10 -6.59 -25.48
N SER A 113 -9.11 -7.38 -25.04
CA SER A 113 -8.86 -8.73 -25.59
C SER A 113 -10.04 -9.69 -25.40
N LYS A 114 -10.89 -9.43 -24.40
CA LYS A 114 -12.09 -10.20 -24.07
C LYS A 114 -13.37 -9.57 -24.63
N GLN A 115 -13.24 -8.62 -25.57
CA GLN A 115 -14.38 -7.92 -26.19
C GLN A 115 -15.31 -7.26 -25.17
N GLY A 116 -14.76 -6.71 -24.08
CA GLY A 116 -15.53 -6.04 -23.03
C GLY A 116 -16.16 -6.98 -22.00
N GLN A 117 -15.95 -8.30 -22.09
CA GLN A 117 -16.45 -9.23 -21.08
C GLN A 117 -15.62 -9.15 -19.80
N SER A 118 -16.33 -9.11 -18.66
CA SER A 118 -15.71 -9.15 -17.32
C SER A 118 -14.75 -10.32 -17.20
N ILE A 119 -13.62 -10.08 -16.53
CA ILE A 119 -12.57 -11.08 -16.32
C ILE A 119 -12.76 -11.67 -14.92
N PRO A 120 -13.25 -12.91 -14.79
CA PRO A 120 -13.52 -13.50 -13.48
C PRO A 120 -12.25 -13.55 -12.61
N GLY A 121 -12.38 -13.16 -11.35
CA GLY A 121 -11.27 -13.18 -10.39
C GLY A 121 -10.18 -12.13 -10.63
N VAL A 122 -10.41 -11.14 -11.51
CA VAL A 122 -9.46 -10.04 -11.73
C VAL A 122 -10.15 -8.70 -11.46
N LEU A 123 -9.53 -7.90 -10.60
CA LEU A 123 -9.99 -6.56 -10.23
C LEU A 123 -9.02 -5.50 -10.73
N ARG A 124 -9.58 -4.34 -11.06
CA ARG A 124 -8.84 -3.18 -11.54
C ARG A 124 -8.38 -2.32 -10.35
N ILE A 125 -7.09 -2.03 -10.27
CA ILE A 125 -6.56 -0.99 -9.38
C ILE A 125 -6.92 0.37 -9.96
N HIS A 126 -7.47 1.25 -9.13
CA HIS A 126 -7.86 2.58 -9.55
C HIS A 126 -6.64 3.42 -10.00
N PRO A 127 -6.70 4.17 -11.11
CA PRO A 127 -5.56 4.96 -11.62
C PRO A 127 -5.06 6.01 -10.62
N ASP A 128 -5.97 6.57 -9.81
CA ASP A 128 -5.64 7.56 -8.78
C ASP A 128 -5.09 6.96 -7.49
N PHE A 129 -5.03 5.64 -7.38
CA PHE A 129 -4.43 5.00 -6.21
C PHE A 129 -2.97 5.43 -6.06
N ARG A 130 -2.64 5.96 -4.88
CA ARG A 130 -1.30 6.39 -4.50
C ARG A 130 -0.92 5.74 -3.17
N ILE A 131 0.39 5.62 -2.96
CA ILE A 131 0.96 5.12 -1.70
C ILE A 131 1.98 6.15 -1.21
N LEU A 132 1.84 6.53 0.05
CA LEU A 132 2.84 7.27 0.79
C LEU A 132 3.33 6.40 1.93
N ALA A 133 4.64 6.26 2.09
CA ALA A 133 5.22 5.45 3.15
C ALA A 133 6.15 6.29 4.02
N THR A 134 6.05 6.11 5.33
CA THR A 134 6.97 6.67 6.31
C THR A 134 7.80 5.55 6.94
N ALA A 135 9.10 5.82 7.09
CA ALA A 135 10.03 4.94 7.77
C ALA A 135 10.96 5.79 8.64
N GLU A 136 11.30 5.29 9.82
CA GLU A 136 12.39 5.86 10.62
C GLU A 136 13.70 5.55 9.90
N SER A 137 14.62 6.51 9.88
CA SER A 137 15.99 6.23 9.42
C SER A 137 16.58 5.19 10.35
N PRO A 138 17.00 4.01 9.86
CA PRO A 138 17.68 3.07 10.73
C PRO A 138 18.93 3.77 11.24
N SER A 139 19.11 3.82 12.56
CA SER A 139 20.44 3.87 13.15
C SER A 139 21.18 2.64 12.60
N VAL A 140 21.98 2.86 11.56
CA VAL A 140 22.91 1.97 10.86
C VAL A 140 22.63 0.46 11.04
N GLY A 141 22.07 -0.19 10.00
CA GLY A 141 22.49 -1.56 9.67
C GLY A 141 21.51 -2.73 9.82
N LYS A 142 20.19 -2.57 10.00
CA LYS A 142 19.31 -3.74 10.25
C LYS A 142 18.43 -4.26 9.11
N ASN A 143 18.04 -3.48 8.09
CA ASN A 143 17.15 -3.99 7.03
C ASN A 143 17.50 -3.49 5.62
N LYS A 144 18.43 -4.19 4.95
CA LYS A 144 18.81 -3.92 3.55
C LYS A 144 17.63 -3.93 2.57
N ILE A 145 16.57 -4.70 2.86
CA ILE A 145 15.35 -4.78 2.04
C ILE A 145 14.47 -3.55 2.23
N THR A 146 14.33 -3.04 3.46
CA THR A 146 13.64 -1.76 3.71
C THR A 146 14.40 -0.63 3.03
N ASP A 147 15.72 -0.59 3.14
CA ASP A 147 16.54 0.41 2.43
C ASP A 147 16.39 0.28 0.91
N LYS A 148 16.34 -0.96 0.40
CA LYS A 148 16.13 -1.20 -1.04
C LYS A 148 14.73 -0.79 -1.48
N LEU A 149 13.69 -1.07 -0.69
CA LEU A 149 12.33 -0.65 -0.96
C LEU A 149 12.19 0.88 -0.88
N LEU A 150 12.82 1.53 0.10
CA LEU A 150 12.89 2.99 0.20
C LEU A 150 13.66 3.60 -0.97
N GLN A 151 14.73 2.96 -1.45
CA GLN A 151 15.49 3.37 -2.63
C GLN A 151 14.67 3.17 -3.92
N LEU A 152 13.93 2.08 -4.00
CA LEU A 152 13.08 1.72 -5.13
C LEU A 152 11.80 2.56 -5.20
N LEU A 153 11.29 3.02 -4.06
CA LEU A 153 10.24 4.02 -3.91
C LEU A 153 10.68 5.45 -4.29
N GLY A 154 11.97 5.70 -4.63
CA GLY A 154 12.45 7.05 -4.95
C GLY A 154 13.80 7.15 -5.69
N ARG A 155 13.75 7.19 -7.03
CA ARG A 155 14.79 7.80 -7.91
C ARG A 155 14.40 9.26 -8.21
N PRO A 156 15.34 10.21 -8.45
CA PRO A 156 16.65 10.48 -7.84
C PRO A 156 16.53 11.54 -6.70
N ARG A 157 17.68 11.93 -6.16
CA ARG A 157 17.86 12.75 -4.95
C ARG A 157 17.55 14.24 -5.23
N ASP A 158 16.48 14.77 -4.64
CA ASP A 158 16.40 16.20 -4.34
C ASP A 158 16.25 16.38 -2.83
N TYR A 159 17.29 16.96 -2.24
CA TYR A 159 17.37 17.32 -0.84
C TYR A 159 16.64 18.65 -0.65
N ILE A 160 15.54 18.65 0.11
CA ILE A 160 15.06 19.87 0.75
C ILE A 160 15.24 19.65 2.25
N GLN A 161 16.34 20.19 2.78
CA GLN A 161 16.49 20.44 4.21
C GLN A 161 15.60 21.62 4.56
N LEU A 162 14.60 21.40 5.43
CA LEU A 162 13.96 22.49 6.15
C LEU A 162 14.65 22.56 7.51
N HIS A 163 15.34 23.68 7.72
CA HIS A 163 15.95 24.06 8.99
C HIS A 163 14.89 24.35 10.05
#